data_AF-A0A0N1I121-F1
#
_entry.id   AF-A0A0N1I121-F1
#
_cell.length_a   1.000
_cell.length_b   1.000
_cell.length_c   1.000
_cell.angle_alpha   90.00
_cell.angle_beta   90.00
_cell.angle_gamma   90.00
#
_symmetry.space_group_name_H-M   'P 1'
#
loop_
_entity.id
_entity.type
_entity.pdbx_description
1 polymer ?
#
loop_
_entity_poly.entity_id
_entity_poly.type
_entity_poly.pdbx_seq_one_letter_code
_entity_poly.pdbx_strand_id
1 'polypeptide(L)'
;MTASGPVLRSRRQAMWLLAALLAVLHVGASVGAAAGSPSAEVVYDCHGPVPFYTRKQIESTSDFLLSFTEVLYPISNTWGCKNFCAWPHIICRPSGLEVNLTSSQSLGLLPEMPWWLVGSDVVVTKFDISGESSIDGYLPPSWSELTSLRYFSAAGTGISGSMPDEWATMENLQHVDLSMSQVTGTIPESWNALTSLRHFSAAGTGISGPIPDEWTAMANLEHVDLSMSQVTGTIPESWSVLTKLRVFRAHGLDIESHLPPSWSALHALTEFDMHNCKLVGSLPESWGALSNLRKLRVNRNRLTGRVPQSYGSMSSIATVSLEENDFCGCLPAAWTSASATVRVTADSAMLASDCDIANVCAPLPSSISSSSSASSSSSDLCDNEVSYFNPEQVAATRTVLSALRDSFHTLRPLWQCWNYCIWAGVACSDDGVTLSLSNWNLVGTLPLVPAATPIRDVMLTSVDLSSNPQITGELTIEWILLPRLRFLNVSGCGLSGNLPA
;
A
#
# COMPACT_ATOMS: atom_id res chain seq x y z
N MET A 1 -0.74 -0.59 54.22
CA MET A 1 0.55 -1.11 53.71
C MET A 1 0.25 -2.11 52.61
N THR A 2 0.46 -1.73 51.35
CA THR A 2 1.06 -2.52 50.26
C THR A 2 0.90 -1.70 49.00
N ALA A 3 2.01 -1.09 48.57
CA ALA A 3 2.12 -0.30 47.36
C ALA A 3 2.12 -1.20 46.12
N SER A 4 1.30 -0.86 45.13
CA SER A 4 1.37 -1.37 43.77
C SER A 4 2.47 -0.61 43.01
N GLY A 5 3.56 -1.31 42.69
CA GLY A 5 4.68 -0.77 41.91
C GLY A 5 4.36 -0.60 40.41
N PRO A 6 5.15 0.20 39.68
CA PRO A 6 4.92 0.46 38.28
C PRO A 6 5.36 -0.71 37.40
N VAL A 7 4.57 -0.97 36.37
CA VAL A 7 4.78 -1.96 35.32
C VAL A 7 6.06 -1.62 34.55
N LEU A 8 7.05 -2.52 34.61
CA LEU A 8 8.23 -2.52 33.75
C LEU A 8 7.81 -2.72 32.29
N ARG A 9 7.63 -1.62 31.53
CA ARG A 9 7.60 -1.66 30.07
C ARG A 9 8.94 -2.18 29.56
N SER A 10 8.87 -3.14 28.64
CA SER A 10 10.02 -3.96 28.22
C SER A 10 11.18 -3.11 27.68
N ARG A 11 12.41 -3.48 28.03
CA ARG A 11 13.66 -2.93 27.48
C ARG A 11 13.73 -2.96 25.94
N ARG A 12 12.87 -3.71 25.26
CA ARG A 12 12.77 -3.73 23.79
C ARG A 12 12.18 -2.41 23.25
N GLN A 13 11.12 -1.87 23.83
CA GLN A 13 10.51 -0.61 23.36
C GLN A 13 11.46 0.60 23.49
N ALA A 14 12.28 0.65 24.54
CA ALA A 14 13.27 1.72 24.72
C ALA A 14 14.46 1.61 23.74
N MET A 15 14.81 0.39 23.30
CA MET A 15 15.87 0.18 22.30
C MET A 15 15.41 0.55 20.88
N TRP A 16 14.10 0.43 20.58
CA TRP A 16 13.50 0.83 19.30
C TRP A 16 13.40 2.35 19.13
N LEU A 17 13.11 3.10 20.20
CA LEU A 17 13.15 4.57 20.16
C LEU A 17 14.56 5.10 19.82
N LEU A 18 15.61 4.45 20.33
CA LEU A 18 17.00 4.77 20.01
C LEU A 18 17.41 4.36 18.58
N ALA A 19 16.85 3.27 18.05
CA ALA A 19 17.08 2.87 16.65
C ALA A 19 16.30 3.73 15.64
N ALA A 20 15.10 4.21 15.99
CA ALA A 20 14.34 5.18 15.20
C ALA A 20 15.05 6.55 15.16
N LEU A 21 15.65 6.98 16.27
CA LEU A 21 16.55 8.15 16.33
C LEU A 21 17.80 8.00 15.44
N LEU A 22 18.28 6.77 15.19
CA LEU A 22 19.40 6.50 14.27
C LEU A 22 18.97 6.36 12.80
N ALA A 23 17.71 6.00 12.52
CA ALA A 23 17.18 5.89 11.16
C ALA A 23 16.86 7.28 10.54
N VAL A 24 16.60 8.30 11.35
CA VAL A 24 16.46 9.69 10.90
C VAL A 24 17.81 10.32 10.51
N LEU A 25 18.93 9.70 10.86
CA LEU A 25 20.28 10.21 10.55
C LEU A 25 20.86 9.77 9.19
N HIS A 26 20.11 9.06 8.32
CA HIS A 26 20.68 8.52 7.06
C HIS A 26 19.90 8.78 5.77
N VAL A 27 19.04 9.80 5.72
CA VAL A 27 18.53 10.34 4.44
C VAL A 27 18.91 11.80 4.32
N GLY A 28 20.19 12.05 4.06
CA GLY A 28 20.74 13.38 3.86
C GLY A 28 22.04 13.34 3.08
N ALA A 29 22.04 12.87 1.83
CA ALA A 29 23.13 13.16 0.90
C ALA A 29 22.75 12.96 -0.58
N SER A 30 23.05 14.00 -1.37
CA SER A 30 23.22 14.05 -2.83
C SER A 30 21.99 14.23 -3.74
N VAL A 31 21.50 15.48 -3.80
CA VAL A 31 21.26 16.12 -5.09
C VAL A 31 22.11 17.38 -5.11
N GLY A 32 23.10 17.42 -6.01
CA GLY A 32 23.91 18.61 -6.24
C GLY A 32 23.05 19.70 -6.88
N ALA A 33 22.47 20.57 -6.06
CA ALA A 33 21.94 21.84 -6.52
C ALA A 33 23.09 22.86 -6.50
N ALA A 34 23.28 23.53 -7.63
CA ALA A 34 24.23 24.62 -7.78
C ALA A 34 24.04 25.64 -6.65
N ALA A 35 25.13 25.95 -5.94
CA ALA A 35 25.16 26.99 -4.93
C ALA A 35 24.95 28.36 -5.62
N GLY A 36 23.69 28.78 -5.72
CA GLY A 36 23.35 30.19 -5.84
C GLY A 36 23.65 30.87 -4.51
N SER A 37 24.36 31.98 -4.57
CA SER A 37 24.69 32.85 -3.45
C SER A 37 23.47 33.09 -2.54
N PRO A 38 23.62 33.13 -1.20
CA PRO A 38 22.50 33.48 -0.34
C PRO A 38 22.11 34.93 -0.65
N SER A 39 20.89 35.11 -1.19
CA SER A 39 20.26 36.41 -1.26
C SER A 39 20.24 36.98 0.16
N ALA A 40 20.76 38.20 0.35
CA ALA A 40 20.73 38.89 1.63
C ALA A 40 19.32 38.80 2.25
N GLU A 41 19.23 38.34 3.49
CA GLU A 41 17.95 38.32 4.22
C GLU A 41 17.40 39.74 4.27
N VAL A 42 16.23 39.93 3.67
CA VAL A 42 15.52 41.20 3.73
C VAL A 42 15.00 41.35 5.16
N VAL A 43 15.64 42.23 5.93
CA VAL A 43 15.18 42.59 7.28
C VAL A 43 14.04 43.58 7.14
N TYR A 44 12.84 43.18 7.55
CA TYR A 44 11.65 44.04 7.54
C TYR A 44 11.55 44.86 8.83
N ASP A 45 11.11 46.12 8.71
CA ASP A 45 10.79 46.97 9.85
C ASP A 45 9.41 46.61 10.43
N CYS A 46 9.35 46.41 11.75
CA CYS A 46 8.14 46.13 12.51
C CYS A 46 7.03 47.19 12.35
N HIS A 47 7.39 48.45 12.08
CA HIS A 47 6.44 49.54 11.86
C HIS A 47 6.16 49.81 10.37
N GLY A 48 6.88 49.11 9.49
CA GLY A 48 6.71 49.20 8.04
C GLY A 48 5.41 48.56 7.54
N PRO A 49 5.12 48.71 6.24
CA PRO A 49 4.02 47.98 5.61
C PRO A 49 4.41 46.50 5.41
N VAL A 50 3.42 45.61 5.52
CA VAL A 50 3.54 44.23 5.06
C VAL A 50 3.59 44.24 3.52
N PRO A 51 4.64 43.68 2.88
CA PRO A 51 4.76 43.63 1.42
C PRO A 51 3.88 42.53 0.79
N PHE A 52 3.75 42.58 -0.53
CA PHE A 52 3.15 41.58 -1.43
C PHE A 52 1.64 41.34 -1.33
N TYR A 53 1.04 41.51 -0.17
CA TYR A 53 -0.33 41.07 0.09
C TYR A 53 -1.33 42.24 0.08
N THR A 54 -2.58 41.92 -0.27
CA THR A 54 -3.68 42.88 -0.20
C THR A 54 -4.06 43.19 1.25
N ARG A 55 -4.81 44.28 1.48
CA ARG A 55 -5.26 44.66 2.81
C ARG A 55 -6.04 43.54 3.53
N LYS A 56 -6.97 42.87 2.84
CA LYS A 56 -7.75 41.77 3.40
C LYS A 56 -6.88 40.58 3.80
N GLN A 57 -5.89 40.26 2.97
CA GLN A 57 -4.93 39.20 3.24
C GLN A 57 -4.05 39.52 4.45
N ILE A 58 -3.61 40.77 4.56
CA ILE A 58 -2.83 41.24 5.71
C ILE A 58 -3.66 41.13 6.99
N GLU A 59 -4.90 41.61 6.98
CA GLU A 59 -5.81 41.57 8.13
C GLU A 59 -6.08 40.10 8.56
N SER A 60 -6.54 39.25 7.65
CA SER A 60 -6.86 37.85 7.96
C SER A 60 -5.64 37.03 8.37
N THR A 61 -4.49 37.22 7.70
CA THR A 61 -3.26 36.50 8.05
C THR A 61 -2.72 36.95 9.40
N SER A 62 -2.79 38.26 9.71
CA SER A 62 -2.41 38.77 11.01
C SER A 62 -3.27 38.17 12.12
N ASP A 63 -4.59 38.16 11.95
CA ASP A 63 -5.52 37.59 12.95
C ASP A 63 -5.28 36.08 13.14
N PHE A 64 -5.02 35.34 12.05
CA PHE A 64 -4.67 33.92 12.12
C PHE A 64 -3.37 33.71 12.91
N LEU A 65 -2.29 34.43 12.59
CA LEU A 65 -1.01 34.27 13.26
C LEU A 65 -1.07 34.71 14.73
N LEU A 66 -1.86 35.74 15.06
CA LEU A 66 -2.03 36.19 16.44
C LEU A 66 -2.74 35.15 17.31
N SER A 67 -3.59 34.28 16.75
CA SER A 67 -4.21 33.18 17.52
C SER A 67 -3.18 32.23 18.17
N PHE A 68 -1.99 32.10 17.57
CA PHE A 68 -0.91 31.29 18.13
C PHE A 68 -0.25 31.96 19.34
N THR A 69 -0.32 33.28 19.47
CA THR A 69 0.29 34.00 20.60
C THR A 69 -0.40 33.72 21.93
N GLU A 70 -1.64 33.20 21.91
CA GLU A 70 -2.37 32.80 23.11
C GLU A 70 -2.00 31.39 23.59
N VAL A 71 -1.52 30.54 22.68
CA VAL A 71 -1.39 29.10 22.90
C VAL A 71 0.02 28.55 22.70
N LEU A 72 0.95 29.32 22.11
CA LEU A 72 2.35 28.92 21.93
C LEU A 72 3.32 29.86 22.67
N TYR A 73 4.14 29.28 23.54
CA TYR A 73 5.25 29.96 24.22
C TYR A 73 6.59 29.49 23.63
N PRO A 74 7.57 30.37 23.37
CA PRO A 74 7.60 31.80 23.69
C PRO A 74 7.10 32.71 22.55
N ILE A 75 6.44 32.19 21.52
CA ILE A 75 5.92 32.96 20.37
C ILE A 75 5.07 34.15 20.82
N SER A 76 4.30 33.97 21.90
CA SER A 76 3.57 35.03 22.62
C SER A 76 4.36 36.31 22.90
N ASN A 77 5.69 36.24 23.02
CA ASN A 77 6.55 37.39 23.33
C ASN A 77 7.24 37.99 22.09
N THR A 78 7.20 37.33 20.95
CA THR A 78 7.97 37.72 19.75
C THR A 78 7.08 38.16 18.59
N TRP A 79 5.84 37.68 18.53
CA TRP A 79 4.85 38.06 17.53
C TRP A 79 3.91 39.12 18.08
N GLY A 80 3.75 40.25 17.37
CA GLY A 80 2.83 41.29 17.83
C GLY A 80 3.00 42.68 17.22
N CYS A 81 4.10 42.96 16.51
CA CYS A 81 4.22 44.23 15.79
C CYS A 81 3.42 44.21 14.47
N LYS A 82 3.11 45.39 13.92
CA LYS A 82 2.20 45.54 12.75
C LYS A 82 2.63 44.74 11.52
N ASN A 83 3.93 44.64 11.28
CA ASN A 83 4.47 43.92 10.14
C ASN A 83 4.86 42.48 10.51
N PHE A 84 3.98 41.50 10.27
CA PHE A 84 4.29 40.10 10.58
C PHE A 84 5.48 39.54 9.79
N CYS A 85 5.87 40.16 8.66
CA CYS A 85 7.09 39.76 7.95
C CYS A 85 8.38 40.09 8.70
N ALA A 86 8.31 40.92 9.75
CA ALA A 86 9.42 41.19 10.65
C ALA A 86 9.48 40.22 11.83
N TRP A 87 8.49 39.33 11.99
CA TRP A 87 8.44 38.41 13.13
C TRP A 87 9.43 37.27 12.95
N PRO A 88 10.08 36.80 14.03
CA PRO A 88 10.91 35.60 13.97
C PRO A 88 10.09 34.42 13.44
N HIS A 89 10.74 33.54 12.66
CA HIS A 89 10.13 32.34 12.08
C HIS A 89 9.06 32.57 10.99
N ILE A 90 8.84 33.82 10.59
CA ILE A 90 7.96 34.18 9.47
C ILE A 90 8.79 34.58 8.25
N ILE A 91 8.50 33.96 7.10
CA ILE A 91 9.12 34.31 5.82
C ILE A 91 8.01 34.71 4.85
N CYS A 92 8.00 35.96 4.44
CA CYS A 92 7.05 36.47 3.44
C CYS A 92 7.62 36.41 2.03
N ARG A 93 6.83 35.89 1.09
CA ARG A 93 7.16 35.85 -0.34
C ARG A 93 5.96 36.33 -1.18
N PRO A 94 6.18 36.75 -2.43
CA PRO A 94 5.08 36.99 -3.36
C PRO A 94 4.15 35.79 -3.57
N SER A 95 4.66 34.56 -3.39
CA SER A 95 3.91 33.32 -3.52
C SER A 95 3.09 32.93 -2.29
N GLY A 96 3.30 33.61 -1.15
CA GLY A 96 2.67 33.30 0.13
C GLY A 96 3.63 33.42 1.32
N LEU A 97 3.09 33.16 2.50
CA LEU A 97 3.80 33.19 3.78
C LEU A 97 4.22 31.80 4.21
N GLU A 98 5.41 31.67 4.77
CA GLU A 98 5.92 30.44 5.40
C GLU A 98 6.10 30.69 6.90
N VAL A 99 5.54 29.79 7.71
CA VAL A 99 5.77 29.70 9.15
C VAL A 99 6.72 28.52 9.38
N ASN A 100 7.91 28.79 9.92
CA ASN A 100 8.92 27.77 10.19
C ASN A 100 9.42 27.86 11.64
N LEU A 101 8.75 27.10 12.51
CA LEU A 101 9.00 27.05 13.94
C LEU A 101 9.94 25.91 14.34
N THR A 102 10.64 25.29 13.39
CA THR A 102 11.65 24.27 13.69
C THR A 102 12.76 24.85 14.57
N SER A 103 13.13 24.13 15.62
CA SER A 103 14.08 24.57 16.65
C SER A 103 13.69 25.85 17.39
N SER A 104 12.40 26.21 17.44
CA SER A 104 11.92 27.40 18.15
C SER A 104 11.77 27.19 19.65
N GLN A 105 11.83 25.94 20.13
CA GLN A 105 11.54 25.55 21.51
C GLN A 105 10.11 25.94 21.92
N SER A 106 9.21 25.94 20.94
CA SER A 106 7.82 26.27 21.13
C SER A 106 7.10 25.16 21.89
N LEU A 107 6.22 25.55 22.80
CA LEU A 107 5.38 24.63 23.55
C LEU A 107 3.94 25.13 23.60
N GLY A 108 2.99 24.20 23.60
CA GLY A 108 1.56 24.47 23.63
C GLY A 108 0.80 23.84 22.46
N LEU A 109 -0.26 24.49 21.97
CA LEU A 109 -1.24 23.85 21.08
C LEU A 109 -1.32 24.52 19.71
N LEU A 110 -1.82 23.78 18.72
CA LEU A 110 -2.34 24.36 17.48
C LEU A 110 -3.76 24.92 17.73
N PRO A 111 -4.01 26.23 17.51
CA PRO A 111 -5.34 26.81 17.70
C PRO A 111 -6.26 26.49 16.50
N GLU A 112 -7.55 26.36 16.79
CA GLU A 112 -8.59 26.48 15.77
C GLU A 112 -8.56 27.89 15.16
N MET A 113 -8.95 28.02 13.90
CA MET A 113 -9.22 29.33 13.33
C MET A 113 -10.40 30.01 14.05
N PRO A 114 -10.29 31.32 14.33
CA PRO A 114 -11.44 32.09 14.81
C PRO A 114 -12.61 32.05 13.82
N TRP A 115 -13.84 31.84 14.31
CA TRP A 115 -15.04 31.64 13.48
C TRP A 115 -15.43 32.82 12.57
N TRP A 116 -14.92 34.02 12.84
CA TRP A 116 -15.13 35.21 12.00
C TRP A 116 -14.07 35.39 10.92
N LEU A 117 -12.99 34.59 10.96
CA LEU A 117 -11.85 34.72 10.08
C LEU A 117 -12.14 34.05 8.73
N VAL A 118 -11.82 34.74 7.64
CA VAL A 118 -11.99 34.21 6.28
C VAL A 118 -10.71 33.49 5.86
N GLY A 119 -10.72 32.15 5.93
CA GLY A 119 -9.52 31.33 5.68
C GLY A 119 -8.93 31.49 4.27
N SER A 120 -9.76 31.77 3.26
CA SER A 120 -9.30 32.00 1.88
C SER A 120 -8.44 33.26 1.71
N ASP A 121 -8.54 34.22 2.63
CA ASP A 121 -7.69 35.42 2.66
C ASP A 121 -6.39 35.18 3.44
N VAL A 122 -6.23 34.06 4.14
CA VAL A 122 -4.97 33.70 4.82
C VAL A 122 -3.95 33.22 3.79
N VAL A 123 -2.78 33.87 3.75
CA VAL A 123 -1.74 33.60 2.75
C VAL A 123 -0.68 32.60 3.21
N VAL A 124 -0.93 31.87 4.30
CA VAL A 124 -0.01 30.84 4.78
C VAL A 124 0.03 29.68 3.80
N THR A 125 1.18 29.44 3.20
CA THR A 125 1.43 28.38 2.22
C THR A 125 2.25 27.23 2.79
N LYS A 126 3.07 27.50 3.81
CA LYS A 126 3.87 26.52 4.52
C LYS A 126 3.73 26.73 6.02
N PHE A 127 3.47 25.67 6.75
CA PHE A 127 3.47 25.65 8.21
C PHE A 127 4.26 24.43 8.70
N ASP A 128 5.38 24.69 9.36
CA ASP A 128 6.35 23.67 9.75
C ASP A 128 6.73 23.84 11.22
N ILE A 129 6.28 22.90 12.05
CA ILE A 129 6.56 22.81 13.48
C ILE A 129 7.34 21.52 13.80
N SER A 130 7.99 20.92 12.80
CA SER A 130 8.66 19.64 12.99
C SER A 130 9.79 19.71 14.03
N GLY A 131 9.91 18.65 14.83
CA GLY A 131 10.89 18.55 15.92
C GLY A 131 10.50 19.25 17.22
N GLU A 132 9.41 20.02 17.25
CA GLU A 132 8.94 20.71 18.46
C GLU A 132 8.12 19.74 19.35
N SER A 133 8.82 18.90 20.10
CA SER A 133 8.21 17.82 20.92
C SER A 133 7.21 18.30 21.98
N SER A 134 7.27 19.59 22.33
CA SER A 134 6.41 20.21 23.35
C SER A 134 5.16 20.86 22.76
N ILE A 135 4.96 20.81 21.44
CA ILE A 135 3.69 21.18 20.81
C ILE A 135 2.78 19.95 20.81
N ASP A 136 1.69 20.00 21.56
CA ASP A 136 0.72 18.94 21.75
C ASP A 136 -0.69 19.35 21.28
N GLY A 137 -1.72 18.56 21.65
CA GLY A 137 -3.10 18.80 21.24
C GLY A 137 -3.53 18.02 20.01
N TYR A 138 -4.34 18.64 19.15
CA TYR A 138 -5.00 18.02 18.01
C TYR A 138 -4.73 18.79 16.71
N LEU A 139 -4.88 18.12 15.57
CA LEU A 139 -4.94 18.79 14.28
C LEU A 139 -6.26 19.57 14.17
N PRO A 140 -6.25 20.90 13.94
CA PRO A 140 -7.49 21.69 13.95
C PRO A 140 -8.32 21.46 12.68
N PRO A 141 -9.58 20.96 12.77
CA PRO A 141 -10.43 20.77 11.60
C PRO A 141 -10.73 22.07 10.85
N SER A 142 -10.80 23.21 11.54
CA SER A 142 -11.04 24.53 10.91
C SER A 142 -9.94 24.98 9.95
N TRP A 143 -8.76 24.34 9.96
CA TRP A 143 -7.71 24.62 8.98
C TRP A 143 -8.06 24.18 7.56
N SER A 144 -9.16 23.42 7.41
CA SER A 144 -9.82 23.15 6.12
C SER A 144 -10.13 24.42 5.32
N GLU A 145 -10.31 25.57 6.00
CA GLU A 145 -10.55 26.87 5.36
C GLU A 145 -9.28 27.54 4.81
N LEU A 146 -8.08 27.03 5.14
CA LEU A 146 -6.78 27.58 4.69
C LEU A 146 -6.48 27.15 3.24
N THR A 147 -7.20 27.73 2.28
CA THR A 147 -7.11 27.35 0.86
C THR A 147 -5.73 27.60 0.24
N SER A 148 -4.88 28.41 0.87
CA SER A 148 -3.51 28.68 0.42
C SER A 148 -2.49 27.64 0.90
N LEU A 149 -2.80 26.83 1.91
CA LEU A 149 -1.84 25.94 2.54
C LEU A 149 -1.43 24.81 1.58
N ARG A 150 -0.12 24.65 1.39
CA ARG A 150 0.48 23.63 0.51
C ARG A 150 1.33 22.63 1.27
N TYR A 151 1.96 23.08 2.36
CA TYR A 151 2.88 22.29 3.14
C TYR A 151 2.51 22.38 4.62
N PHE A 152 2.26 21.23 5.23
CA PHE A 152 2.12 21.09 6.67
C PHE A 152 3.06 19.99 7.18
N SER A 153 3.85 20.31 8.21
CA SER A 153 4.63 19.30 8.93
C SER A 153 4.52 19.50 10.43
N ALA A 154 4.14 18.42 11.11
CA ALA A 154 4.13 18.27 12.56
C ALA A 154 4.93 17.04 13.00
N ALA A 155 5.92 16.64 12.20
CA ALA A 155 6.75 15.48 12.48
C ALA A 155 7.49 15.63 13.82
N GLY A 156 7.50 14.59 14.65
CA GLY A 156 8.20 14.59 15.94
C GLY A 156 7.59 15.48 17.03
N THR A 157 6.33 15.87 16.88
CA THR A 157 5.58 16.68 17.87
C THR A 157 4.74 15.81 18.81
N GLY A 158 4.14 16.41 19.83
CA GLY A 158 3.16 15.77 20.72
C GLY A 158 1.72 15.73 20.17
N ILE A 159 1.49 16.17 18.92
CA ILE A 159 0.16 16.20 18.29
C ILE A 159 -0.47 14.80 18.30
N SER A 160 -1.74 14.74 18.70
CA SER A 160 -2.51 13.53 18.96
C SER A 160 -3.92 13.59 18.33
N GLY A 161 -4.74 12.56 18.60
CA GLY A 161 -6.07 12.42 18.01
C GLY A 161 -6.04 11.99 16.54
N SER A 162 -7.14 12.14 15.83
CA SER A 162 -7.30 11.70 14.43
C SER A 162 -6.95 12.79 13.42
N MET A 163 -6.62 12.36 12.20
CA MET A 163 -6.59 13.27 11.05
C MET A 163 -8.01 13.79 10.75
N PRO A 164 -8.22 15.10 10.53
CA PRO A 164 -9.55 15.65 10.25
C PRO A 164 -10.06 15.28 8.86
N ASP A 165 -11.30 14.80 8.76
CA ASP A 165 -11.97 14.57 7.47
C ASP A 165 -12.19 15.89 6.71
N GLU A 166 -12.41 16.98 7.45
CA GLU A 166 -12.65 18.32 6.93
C GLU A 166 -11.51 18.81 6.03
N TRP A 167 -10.28 18.35 6.25
CA TRP A 167 -9.13 18.71 5.43
C TRP A 167 -9.26 18.25 3.98
N ALA A 168 -10.21 17.36 3.64
CA ALA A 168 -10.50 16.95 2.27
C ALA A 168 -10.82 18.13 1.31
N THR A 169 -11.19 19.30 1.83
CA THR A 169 -11.44 20.52 1.03
C THR A 169 -10.16 21.30 0.65
N MET A 170 -9.00 20.93 1.20
CA MET A 170 -7.75 21.66 1.02
C MET A 170 -7.08 21.33 -0.32
N GLU A 171 -7.70 21.75 -1.43
CA GLU A 171 -7.31 21.38 -2.80
C GLU A 171 -5.85 21.72 -3.19
N ASN A 172 -5.22 22.67 -2.50
CA ASN A 172 -3.83 23.08 -2.72
C ASN A 172 -2.82 22.36 -1.84
N LEU A 173 -3.24 21.50 -0.93
CA LEU A 173 -2.36 20.78 -0.02
C LEU A 173 -1.52 19.76 -0.82
N GLN A 174 -0.21 19.84 -0.66
CA GLN A 174 0.77 19.05 -1.42
C GLN A 174 1.61 18.14 -0.52
N HIS A 175 1.80 18.53 0.74
CA HIS A 175 2.69 17.85 1.67
C HIS A 175 2.07 17.83 3.06
N VAL A 176 1.95 16.63 3.61
CA VAL A 176 1.55 16.39 5.00
C VAL A 176 2.54 15.40 5.60
N ASP A 177 3.25 15.83 6.64
CA ASP A 177 4.14 14.96 7.43
C ASP A 177 3.77 15.02 8.91
N LEU A 178 3.27 13.90 9.42
CA LEU A 178 2.86 13.67 10.79
C LEU A 178 3.76 12.63 11.47
N SER A 179 4.88 12.25 10.84
CA SER A 179 5.71 11.15 11.33
C SER A 179 6.21 11.37 12.75
N MET A 180 6.37 10.28 13.52
CA MET A 180 6.86 10.31 14.90
C MET A 180 6.04 11.20 15.85
N SER A 181 4.77 11.47 15.53
CA SER A 181 3.80 12.14 16.42
C SER A 181 2.91 11.13 17.17
N GLN A 182 1.97 11.61 17.97
CA GLN A 182 1.00 10.80 18.72
C GLN A 182 -0.35 10.67 18.01
N VAL A 183 -0.41 10.96 16.70
CA VAL A 183 -1.65 10.83 15.90
C VAL A 183 -2.14 9.37 15.90
N THR A 184 -3.45 9.20 16.00
CA THR A 184 -4.19 7.92 16.09
C THR A 184 -5.37 7.92 15.13
N GLY A 185 -6.29 6.94 15.25
CA GLY A 185 -7.45 6.83 14.37
C GLY A 185 -7.10 6.14 13.04
N THR A 186 -7.87 6.43 12.00
CA THR A 186 -7.69 5.86 10.65
C THR A 186 -7.19 6.91 9.67
N ILE A 187 -6.62 6.45 8.55
CA ILE A 187 -6.34 7.32 7.41
C ILE A 187 -7.68 7.70 6.76
N PRO A 188 -8.01 9.00 6.58
CA PRO A 188 -9.30 9.41 6.04
C PRO A 188 -9.49 8.98 4.57
N GLU A 189 -10.54 8.21 4.29
CA GLU A 189 -10.95 7.88 2.91
C GLU A 189 -11.37 9.15 2.13
N SER A 190 -11.95 10.12 2.85
CA SER A 190 -12.38 11.43 2.34
C SER A 190 -11.25 12.22 1.68
N TRP A 191 -9.99 11.99 2.09
CA TRP A 191 -8.81 12.64 1.51
C TRP A 191 -8.52 12.24 0.07
N ASN A 192 -9.28 11.31 -0.50
CA ASN A 192 -9.29 11.08 -1.96
C ASN A 192 -9.52 12.38 -2.77
N ALA A 193 -10.18 13.39 -2.19
CA ALA A 193 -10.36 14.71 -2.80
C ALA A 193 -9.08 15.56 -2.90
N LEU A 194 -8.01 15.22 -2.18
CA LEU A 194 -6.73 15.95 -2.14
C LEU A 194 -5.88 15.67 -3.38
N THR A 195 -6.39 16.06 -4.55
CA THR A 195 -5.77 15.75 -5.85
C THR A 195 -4.41 16.41 -6.07
N SER A 196 -4.06 17.44 -5.30
CA SER A 196 -2.72 18.06 -5.32
C SER A 196 -1.70 17.39 -4.40
N LEU A 197 -2.11 16.46 -3.52
CA LEU A 197 -1.21 15.86 -2.54
C LEU A 197 -0.12 15.05 -3.25
N ARG A 198 1.13 15.27 -2.85
CA ARG A 198 2.32 14.59 -3.39
C ARG A 198 3.03 13.75 -2.33
N HIS A 199 3.01 14.21 -1.09
CA HIS A 199 3.71 13.57 0.01
C HIS A 199 2.77 13.40 1.20
N PHE A 200 2.66 12.16 1.65
CA PHE A 200 1.98 11.81 2.90
C PHE A 200 2.90 10.93 3.74
N SER A 201 3.11 11.32 4.98
CA SER A 201 3.87 10.55 5.95
C SER A 201 3.16 10.55 7.30
N ALA A 202 2.95 9.35 7.85
CA ALA A 202 2.43 9.12 9.20
C ALA A 202 3.24 8.00 9.89
N ALA A 203 4.49 7.81 9.47
CA ALA A 203 5.37 6.78 9.99
C ALA A 203 5.63 6.95 11.50
N GLY A 204 5.65 5.87 12.26
CA GLY A 204 5.93 5.91 13.70
C GLY A 204 4.82 6.55 14.54
N THR A 205 3.59 6.60 14.03
CA THR A 205 2.41 7.11 14.76
C THR A 205 1.49 5.96 15.21
N GLY A 206 0.42 6.28 15.94
CA GLY A 206 -0.61 5.34 16.38
C GLY A 206 -1.76 5.14 15.39
N ILE A 207 -1.62 5.55 14.12
CA ILE A 207 -2.65 5.31 13.10
C ILE A 207 -2.91 3.81 12.91
N SER A 208 -4.16 3.47 12.64
CA SER A 208 -4.67 2.10 12.58
C SER A 208 -5.70 1.95 11.46
N GLY A 209 -6.21 0.73 11.26
CA GLY A 209 -7.14 0.44 10.17
C GLY A 209 -6.44 0.28 8.81
N PRO A 210 -7.21 0.09 7.73
CA PRO A 210 -6.66 -0.19 6.41
C PRO A 210 -6.03 1.04 5.74
N ILE A 211 -5.18 0.79 4.74
CA ILE A 211 -4.82 1.79 3.74
C ILE A 211 -6.05 2.02 2.85
N PRO A 212 -6.52 3.27 2.64
CA PRO A 212 -7.73 3.53 1.86
C PRO A 212 -7.61 3.08 0.41
N ASP A 213 -8.52 2.20 -0.02
CA ASP A 213 -8.64 1.81 -1.42
C ASP A 213 -9.18 2.98 -2.28
N GLU A 214 -9.83 3.95 -1.64
CA GLU A 214 -10.53 5.08 -2.25
C GLU A 214 -9.62 6.11 -2.90
N TRP A 215 -8.35 6.23 -2.44
CA TRP A 215 -7.36 7.26 -2.83
C TRP A 215 -6.91 7.24 -4.32
N THR A 216 -7.74 6.68 -5.19
CA THR A 216 -7.54 6.56 -6.65
C THR A 216 -7.54 7.90 -7.39
N ALA A 217 -8.14 8.97 -6.86
CA ALA A 217 -8.17 10.29 -7.49
C ALA A 217 -6.93 11.15 -7.18
N MET A 218 -6.07 10.72 -6.25
CA MET A 218 -4.85 11.43 -5.82
C MET A 218 -3.71 11.26 -6.84
N ALA A 219 -3.96 11.61 -8.11
CA ALA A 219 -3.08 11.36 -9.25
C ALA A 219 -1.69 12.05 -9.17
N ASN A 220 -1.49 12.94 -8.19
CA ASN A 220 -0.20 13.59 -7.93
C ASN A 220 0.59 12.94 -6.79
N LEU A 221 0.08 11.90 -6.15
CA LEU A 221 0.75 11.25 -5.02
C LEU A 221 2.07 10.60 -5.48
N GLU A 222 3.17 11.01 -4.85
CA GLU A 222 4.54 10.58 -5.18
C GLU A 222 5.18 9.80 -4.04
N HIS A 223 4.81 10.08 -2.80
CA HIS A 223 5.45 9.53 -1.61
C HIS A 223 4.42 9.19 -0.53
N VAL A 224 4.47 7.94 -0.07
CA VAL A 224 3.69 7.45 1.06
C VAL A 224 4.61 6.72 2.02
N ASP A 225 4.64 7.16 3.28
CA ASP A 225 5.33 6.47 4.38
C ASP A 225 4.39 6.23 5.57
N LEU A 226 4.06 4.97 5.80
CA LEU A 226 3.19 4.50 6.88
C LEU A 226 3.96 3.63 7.88
N SER A 227 5.28 3.55 7.74
CA SER A 227 6.10 2.56 8.43
C SER A 227 5.98 2.64 9.96
N MET A 228 6.12 1.51 10.65
CA MET A 228 6.13 1.46 12.12
C MET A 228 4.87 2.07 12.78
N SER A 229 3.71 1.96 12.11
CA SER A 229 2.40 2.33 12.65
C SER A 229 1.55 1.09 12.98
N GLN A 230 0.27 1.26 13.28
CA GLN A 230 -0.67 0.16 13.58
C GLN A 230 -1.63 -0.11 12.42
N VAL A 231 -1.28 0.32 11.20
CA VAL A 231 -2.05 0.05 9.97
C VAL A 231 -2.16 -1.46 9.74
N THR A 232 -3.36 -1.90 9.37
CA THR A 232 -3.74 -3.29 9.10
C THR A 232 -4.32 -3.43 7.69
N GLY A 233 -4.91 -4.59 7.35
CA GLY A 233 -5.57 -4.80 6.08
C GLY A 233 -4.60 -5.20 4.96
N THR A 234 -4.92 -4.79 3.73
CA THR A 234 -4.20 -5.19 2.51
C THR A 234 -3.55 -4.02 1.79
N ILE A 235 -2.63 -4.34 0.89
CA ILE A 235 -2.08 -3.35 -0.04
C ILE A 235 -3.16 -3.05 -1.10
N PRO A 236 -3.53 -1.77 -1.33
CA PRO A 236 -4.63 -1.41 -2.22
C PRO A 236 -4.29 -1.68 -3.69
N GLU A 237 -4.96 -2.65 -4.32
CA GLU A 237 -4.76 -2.95 -5.73
C GLU A 237 -5.22 -1.80 -6.64
N SER A 238 -6.23 -1.05 -6.19
CA SER A 238 -6.79 0.13 -6.86
C SER A 238 -5.75 1.24 -7.08
N TRP A 239 -4.69 1.28 -6.27
CA TRP A 239 -3.61 2.27 -6.40
C TRP A 239 -2.74 2.08 -7.65
N SER A 240 -2.95 1.03 -8.44
CA SER A 240 -2.33 0.86 -9.75
C SER A 240 -2.52 2.05 -10.71
N VAL A 241 -3.51 2.91 -10.47
CA VAL A 241 -3.75 4.16 -11.23
C VAL A 241 -2.86 5.33 -10.80
N LEU A 242 -2.17 5.24 -9.65
CA LEU A 242 -1.32 6.30 -9.10
C LEU A 242 0.06 6.32 -9.76
N THR A 243 0.09 6.50 -11.08
CA THR A 243 1.30 6.31 -11.91
C THR A 243 2.46 7.27 -11.61
N LYS A 244 2.25 8.27 -10.73
CA LYS A 244 3.32 9.15 -10.22
C LYS A 244 3.94 8.67 -8.91
N LEU A 245 3.42 7.61 -8.29
CA LEU A 245 3.96 7.08 -7.03
C LEU A 245 5.41 6.62 -7.23
N ARG A 246 6.32 7.18 -6.42
CA ARG A 246 7.77 6.95 -6.50
C ARG A 246 8.30 6.19 -5.31
N VAL A 247 7.71 6.42 -4.13
CA VAL A 247 8.16 5.82 -2.88
C VAL A 247 6.93 5.32 -2.12
N PHE A 248 6.96 4.02 -1.82
CA PHE A 248 6.00 3.40 -0.91
C PHE A 248 6.77 2.70 0.21
N ARG A 249 6.60 3.17 1.44
CA ARG A 249 7.16 2.58 2.64
C ARG A 249 6.06 2.24 3.63
N ALA A 250 6.00 0.98 4.01
CA ALA A 250 4.97 0.43 4.89
C ALA A 250 5.53 -0.76 5.67
N HIS A 251 6.75 -0.61 6.20
CA HIS A 251 7.47 -1.67 6.91
C HIS A 251 7.09 -1.70 8.39
N GLY A 252 7.22 -2.86 9.04
CA GLY A 252 6.91 -3.01 10.45
C GLY A 252 5.40 -2.92 10.77
N LEU A 253 4.55 -3.31 9.82
CA LEU A 253 3.08 -3.26 9.93
C LEU A 253 2.46 -4.65 10.08
N ASP A 254 1.22 -4.69 10.58
CA ASP A 254 0.43 -5.92 10.67
C ASP A 254 -0.43 -6.14 9.40
N ILE A 255 0.24 -6.12 8.24
CA ILE A 255 -0.38 -6.32 6.92
C ILE A 255 -0.13 -7.76 6.47
N GLU A 256 -1.18 -8.57 6.47
CA GLU A 256 -1.22 -9.92 5.88
C GLU A 256 -1.87 -9.82 4.49
N SER A 257 -1.03 -9.64 3.46
CA SER A 257 -1.47 -9.33 2.11
C SER A 257 -0.58 -9.98 1.07
N HIS A 258 -1.16 -10.28 -0.08
CA HIS A 258 -0.40 -10.52 -1.31
C HIS A 258 0.13 -9.19 -1.86
N LEU A 259 1.20 -9.26 -2.66
CA LEU A 259 1.70 -8.14 -3.44
C LEU A 259 0.84 -7.98 -4.71
N PRO A 260 0.32 -6.78 -5.02
CA PRO A 260 -0.58 -6.56 -6.14
C PRO A 260 0.15 -6.64 -7.50
N PRO A 261 -0.20 -7.60 -8.40
CA PRO A 261 0.42 -7.69 -9.71
C PRO A 261 0.17 -6.44 -10.58
N SER A 262 -0.98 -5.79 -10.42
CA SER A 262 -1.37 -4.57 -11.14
C SER A 262 -0.45 -3.38 -10.89
N TRP A 263 0.29 -3.36 -9.77
CA TRP A 263 1.29 -2.33 -9.49
C TRP A 263 2.46 -2.34 -10.47
N SER A 264 2.54 -3.31 -11.39
CA SER A 264 3.41 -3.22 -12.56
C SER A 264 3.16 -1.97 -13.43
N ALA A 265 1.98 -1.33 -13.30
CA ALA A 265 1.65 -0.07 -13.95
C ALA A 265 2.34 1.17 -13.31
N LEU A 266 2.89 1.04 -12.10
CA LEU A 266 3.54 2.12 -11.37
C LEU A 266 4.97 2.36 -11.87
N HIS A 267 5.10 2.74 -13.14
CA HIS A 267 6.41 2.88 -13.79
C HIS A 267 7.30 3.97 -13.14
N ALA A 268 6.75 4.89 -12.36
CA ALA A 268 7.52 5.89 -11.60
C ALA A 268 8.10 5.36 -10.28
N LEU A 269 7.71 4.15 -9.84
CA LEU A 269 8.10 3.58 -8.57
C LEU A 269 9.62 3.34 -8.52
N THR A 270 10.27 3.95 -7.54
CA THR A 270 11.72 3.88 -7.30
C THR A 270 12.06 3.12 -6.03
N GLU A 271 11.15 3.10 -5.06
CA GLU A 271 11.35 2.44 -3.78
C GLU A 271 10.05 1.77 -3.32
N PHE A 272 10.17 0.48 -3.02
CA PHE A 272 9.15 -0.31 -2.34
C PHE A 272 9.80 -0.96 -1.12
N ASP A 273 9.38 -0.55 0.07
CA ASP A 273 9.91 -1.03 1.34
C ASP A 273 8.76 -1.51 2.25
N MET A 274 8.59 -2.83 2.32
CA MET A 274 7.61 -3.52 3.18
C MET A 274 8.26 -4.66 3.94
N HIS A 275 9.47 -4.45 4.45
CA HIS A 275 10.13 -5.43 5.27
C HIS A 275 9.43 -5.59 6.63
N ASN A 276 9.61 -6.74 7.28
CA ASN A 276 9.08 -6.98 8.64
C ASN A 276 7.56 -6.76 8.73
N CYS A 277 6.82 -7.36 7.80
CA CYS A 277 5.35 -7.38 7.79
C CYS A 277 4.88 -8.85 7.83
N LYS A 278 3.65 -9.13 7.36
CA LYS A 278 3.12 -10.48 7.22
C LYS A 278 2.75 -10.81 5.77
N LEU A 279 3.51 -10.27 4.80
CA LEU A 279 3.22 -10.50 3.38
C LEU A 279 3.29 -11.99 3.03
N VAL A 280 2.33 -12.45 2.22
CA VAL A 280 2.16 -13.86 1.80
C VAL A 280 2.11 -13.99 0.28
N GLY A 281 2.20 -15.23 -0.22
CA GLY A 281 2.22 -15.52 -1.65
C GLY A 281 3.59 -15.27 -2.29
N SER A 282 3.63 -15.07 -3.61
CA SER A 282 4.88 -14.90 -4.36
C SER A 282 5.11 -13.46 -4.82
N LEU A 283 6.36 -13.16 -5.19
CA LEU A 283 6.68 -11.93 -5.93
C LEU A 283 5.97 -11.94 -7.30
N PRO A 284 5.25 -10.87 -7.70
CA PRO A 284 4.54 -10.85 -8.98
C PRO A 284 5.50 -10.81 -10.18
N GLU A 285 5.34 -11.72 -11.14
CA GLU A 285 6.19 -11.73 -12.34
C GLU A 285 6.11 -10.43 -13.16
N SER A 286 4.93 -9.78 -13.15
CA SER A 286 4.65 -8.51 -13.84
C SER A 286 5.51 -7.34 -13.36
N TRP A 287 6.01 -7.38 -12.12
CA TRP A 287 6.86 -6.33 -11.56
C TRP A 287 8.23 -6.23 -12.24
N GLY A 288 8.61 -7.21 -13.09
CA GLY A 288 9.74 -7.07 -14.00
C GLY A 288 9.64 -5.84 -14.93
N ALA A 289 8.43 -5.30 -15.12
CA ALA A 289 8.18 -4.06 -15.87
C ALA A 289 8.53 -2.75 -15.11
N LEU A 290 8.85 -2.83 -13.81
CA LEU A 290 9.20 -1.67 -12.98
C LEU A 290 10.64 -1.20 -13.22
N SER A 291 10.91 -0.67 -14.40
CA SER A 291 12.26 -0.31 -14.86
C SER A 291 12.94 0.79 -14.04
N ASN A 292 12.18 1.60 -13.30
CA ASN A 292 12.70 2.66 -12.42
C ASN A 292 12.91 2.21 -10.97
N LEU A 293 12.49 0.99 -10.60
CA LEU A 293 12.64 0.52 -9.23
C LEU A 293 14.11 0.36 -8.88
N ARG A 294 14.56 1.09 -7.86
CA ARG A 294 15.95 1.08 -7.38
C ARG A 294 16.11 0.24 -6.12
N LYS A 295 15.06 0.16 -5.32
CA LYS A 295 15.09 -0.44 -4.00
C LYS A 295 13.85 -1.28 -3.75
N LEU A 296 14.06 -2.57 -3.58
CA LEU A 296 13.04 -3.55 -3.23
C LEU A 296 13.40 -4.19 -1.89
N ARG A 297 12.63 -3.93 -0.84
CA ARG A 297 12.81 -4.58 0.46
C ARG A 297 11.54 -5.27 0.89
N VAL A 298 11.62 -6.59 0.96
CA VAL A 298 10.53 -7.48 1.38
C VAL A 298 11.02 -8.57 2.33
N ASN A 299 12.24 -8.40 2.88
CA ASN A 299 12.81 -9.29 3.89
C ASN A 299 11.95 -9.34 5.16
N ARG A 300 12.05 -10.43 5.93
CA ARG A 300 11.22 -10.67 7.14
C ARG A 300 9.72 -10.68 6.83
N ASN A 301 9.30 -11.53 5.90
CA ASN A 301 7.89 -11.76 5.56
C ASN A 301 7.65 -13.28 5.45
N ARG A 302 6.51 -13.68 4.88
CA ARG A 302 6.14 -15.09 4.59
C ARG A 302 5.98 -15.29 3.08
N LEU A 303 6.78 -14.60 2.28
CA LEU A 303 6.73 -14.72 0.83
C LEU A 303 7.35 -16.06 0.41
N THR A 304 6.73 -16.69 -0.58
CA THR A 304 7.04 -18.06 -1.06
C THR A 304 7.33 -18.06 -2.56
N GLY A 305 7.76 -19.21 -3.08
CA GLY A 305 7.96 -19.41 -4.51
C GLY A 305 9.30 -18.85 -5.01
N ARG A 306 9.43 -18.72 -6.34
CA ARG A 306 10.66 -18.25 -6.98
C ARG A 306 10.68 -16.74 -7.09
N VAL A 307 11.88 -16.16 -7.03
CA VAL A 307 12.10 -14.80 -7.54
C VAL A 307 11.97 -14.82 -9.06
N PRO A 308 11.07 -14.01 -9.67
CA PRO A 308 10.87 -14.02 -11.13
C PRO A 308 12.16 -13.69 -11.87
N GLN A 309 12.47 -14.46 -12.91
CA GLN A 309 13.66 -14.21 -13.74
C GLN A 309 13.55 -12.89 -14.53
N SER A 310 12.32 -12.43 -14.79
CA SER A 310 12.03 -11.11 -15.35
C SER A 310 12.59 -9.96 -14.50
N TYR A 311 12.82 -10.16 -13.20
CA TYR A 311 13.42 -9.12 -12.35
C TYR A 311 14.88 -8.84 -12.73
N GLY A 312 15.54 -9.77 -13.42
CA GLY A 312 16.86 -9.55 -14.00
C GLY A 312 16.90 -8.44 -15.07
N SER A 313 15.76 -8.07 -15.68
CA SER A 313 15.69 -6.97 -16.65
C SER A 313 15.40 -5.59 -16.04
N MET A 314 15.24 -5.49 -14.71
CA MET A 314 14.98 -4.21 -14.03
C MET A 314 16.24 -3.35 -14.01
N SER A 315 16.38 -2.46 -14.99
CA SER A 315 17.63 -1.74 -15.27
C SER A 315 18.10 -0.77 -14.19
N SER A 316 17.19 -0.25 -13.35
CA SER A 316 17.53 0.69 -12.27
C SER A 316 17.76 0.04 -10.91
N ILE A 317 17.55 -1.28 -10.77
CA ILE A 317 17.59 -1.95 -9.47
C ILE A 317 19.00 -1.88 -8.88
N ALA A 318 19.10 -1.46 -7.63
CA ALA A 318 20.38 -1.24 -6.95
C ALA A 318 20.43 -1.93 -5.58
N THR A 319 19.30 -2.14 -4.93
CA THR A 319 19.22 -2.79 -3.62
C THR A 319 18.01 -3.71 -3.55
N VAL A 320 18.26 -4.96 -3.18
CA VAL A 320 17.26 -6.01 -3.04
C VAL A 320 17.48 -6.71 -1.70
N SER A 321 16.45 -6.76 -0.85
CA SER A 321 16.49 -7.48 0.43
C SER A 321 15.33 -8.47 0.50
N LEU A 322 15.67 -9.76 0.55
CA LEU A 322 14.76 -10.91 0.45
C LEU A 322 14.88 -11.88 1.61
N GLU A 323 15.92 -11.75 2.44
CA GLU A 323 16.22 -12.68 3.53
C GLU A 323 15.06 -12.83 4.53
N GLU A 324 15.06 -13.91 5.30
CA GLU A 324 13.99 -14.19 6.27
C GLU A 324 12.61 -14.26 5.59
N ASN A 325 12.50 -15.07 4.52
CA ASN A 325 11.27 -15.45 3.82
C ASN A 325 11.30 -16.97 3.49
N ASP A 326 10.29 -17.46 2.80
CA ASP A 326 10.17 -18.86 2.36
C ASP A 326 10.40 -19.02 0.83
N PHE A 327 11.31 -18.20 0.27
CA PHE A 327 11.65 -18.25 -1.15
C PHE A 327 12.43 -19.52 -1.52
N CYS A 328 12.15 -20.04 -2.71
CA CYS A 328 12.83 -21.19 -3.27
C CYS A 328 13.46 -20.86 -4.64
N GLY A 329 14.37 -21.71 -5.10
CA GLY A 329 15.12 -21.55 -6.34
C GLY A 329 16.24 -20.51 -6.26
N CYS A 330 16.84 -20.27 -7.43
CA CYS A 330 17.95 -19.33 -7.61
C CYS A 330 17.48 -17.90 -7.82
N LEU A 331 18.32 -16.94 -7.41
CA LEU A 331 18.18 -15.53 -7.79
C LEU A 331 18.41 -15.33 -9.29
N PRO A 332 17.87 -14.26 -9.90
CA PRO A 332 18.19 -13.88 -11.27
C PRO A 332 19.70 -13.71 -11.46
N ALA A 333 20.27 -14.37 -12.47
CA ALA A 333 21.72 -14.35 -12.73
C ALA A 333 22.28 -12.92 -12.94
N ALA A 334 21.45 -12.01 -13.47
CA ALA A 334 21.79 -10.60 -13.63
C ALA A 334 22.14 -9.91 -12.30
N TRP A 335 21.60 -10.39 -11.17
CA TRP A 335 21.83 -9.80 -9.85
C TRP A 335 23.04 -10.40 -9.12
N THR A 336 23.46 -11.61 -9.47
CA THR A 336 24.52 -12.35 -8.78
C THR A 336 25.79 -12.53 -9.61
N SER A 337 25.80 -12.11 -10.88
CA SER A 337 26.98 -12.19 -11.74
C SER A 337 28.15 -11.35 -11.22
N ALA A 338 29.38 -11.71 -11.59
CA ALA A 338 30.58 -10.97 -11.18
C ALA A 338 30.61 -9.50 -11.62
N SER A 339 29.80 -9.13 -12.62
CA SER A 339 29.60 -7.75 -13.11
C SER A 339 28.34 -7.08 -12.54
N ALA A 340 27.58 -7.75 -11.66
CA ALA A 340 26.37 -7.20 -11.09
C ALA A 340 26.69 -6.05 -10.13
N THR A 341 25.94 -4.95 -10.26
CA THR A 341 26.02 -3.77 -9.38
C THR A 341 24.94 -3.77 -8.29
N VAL A 342 24.02 -4.75 -8.34
CA VAL A 342 22.90 -4.88 -7.42
C VAL A 342 23.39 -5.38 -6.07
N ARG A 343 23.07 -4.65 -4.99
CA ARG A 343 23.30 -5.12 -3.62
C ARG A 343 22.15 -6.04 -3.21
N VAL A 344 22.41 -7.33 -3.11
CA VAL A 344 21.40 -8.33 -2.73
C VAL A 344 21.69 -8.91 -1.34
N THR A 345 20.67 -8.93 -0.49
CA THR A 345 20.62 -9.75 0.73
C THR A 345 19.52 -10.79 0.58
N ALA A 346 19.84 -12.05 0.81
CA ALA A 346 18.94 -13.20 0.65
C ALA A 346 19.43 -14.34 1.55
N ASP A 347 18.58 -15.35 1.77
CA ASP A 347 18.94 -16.51 2.56
C ASP A 347 20.04 -17.33 1.88
N SER A 348 20.87 -18.01 2.68
CA SER A 348 22.09 -18.68 2.19
C SER A 348 21.82 -19.71 1.10
N ALA A 349 20.66 -20.37 1.13
CA ALA A 349 20.25 -21.35 0.12
C ALA A 349 20.02 -20.71 -1.26
N MET A 350 19.53 -19.46 -1.32
CA MET A 350 19.32 -18.72 -2.56
C MET A 350 20.63 -18.21 -3.18
N LEU A 351 21.64 -17.94 -2.34
CA LEU A 351 22.95 -17.43 -2.73
C LEU A 351 23.96 -18.56 -3.05
N ALA A 352 23.60 -19.81 -2.81
CA ALA A 352 24.47 -20.95 -3.08
C ALA A 352 24.75 -21.11 -4.58
N SER A 353 25.97 -21.50 -4.95
CA SER A 353 26.33 -21.75 -6.35
C SER A 353 25.54 -22.91 -6.98
N ASP A 354 25.01 -23.80 -6.14
CA ASP A 354 24.16 -24.94 -6.47
C ASP A 354 22.73 -24.75 -5.95
N CYS A 355 22.23 -23.50 -5.93
CA CYS A 355 20.88 -23.14 -5.48
C CYS A 355 19.76 -23.96 -6.14
N ASP A 356 19.95 -24.47 -7.36
CA ASP A 356 19.01 -25.38 -8.03
C ASP A 356 18.81 -26.72 -7.30
N ILE A 357 19.77 -27.12 -6.46
CA ILE A 357 19.76 -28.35 -5.67
C ILE A 357 19.60 -28.00 -4.18
N ALA A 358 20.29 -26.97 -3.70
CA ALA A 358 20.30 -26.57 -2.30
C ALA A 358 19.01 -25.85 -1.87
N ASN A 359 18.26 -25.26 -2.82
CA ASN A 359 17.03 -24.51 -2.57
C ASN A 359 15.90 -24.93 -3.50
N VAL A 360 15.69 -26.24 -3.67
CA VAL A 360 14.65 -26.75 -4.57
C VAL A 360 13.28 -26.26 -4.13
N CYS A 361 12.54 -25.66 -5.06
CA CYS A 361 11.13 -25.40 -4.85
C CYS A 361 10.39 -26.72 -4.66
N ALA A 362 9.69 -26.86 -3.53
CA ALA A 362 8.76 -27.95 -3.37
C ALA A 362 7.86 -28.00 -4.61
N PRO A 363 7.70 -29.17 -5.25
CA PRO A 363 6.69 -29.28 -6.29
C PRO A 363 5.36 -28.86 -5.65
N LEU A 364 4.59 -28.00 -6.33
CA LEU A 364 3.16 -27.85 -6.04
C LEU A 364 2.61 -29.26 -5.86
N PRO A 365 1.88 -29.57 -4.77
CA PRO A 365 1.62 -30.93 -4.32
C PRO A 365 1.22 -31.78 -5.52
N SER A 366 2.17 -32.59 -5.96
CA SER A 366 2.01 -33.45 -7.11
C SER A 366 1.10 -34.56 -6.63
N SER A 367 -0.13 -34.57 -7.12
CA SER A 367 -0.92 -35.79 -7.19
C SER A 367 0.00 -36.92 -7.64
N ILE A 368 -0.03 -38.00 -6.86
CA ILE A 368 0.62 -39.29 -7.09
C ILE A 368 0.74 -39.58 -8.59
N SER A 369 1.94 -39.45 -9.15
CA SER A 369 2.22 -39.92 -10.50
C SER A 369 2.53 -41.42 -10.42
N SER A 370 1.56 -42.24 -10.82
CA SER A 370 1.87 -43.55 -11.38
C SER A 370 2.66 -43.37 -12.67
N SER A 371 3.75 -44.13 -12.76
CA SER A 371 4.65 -44.27 -13.89
C SER A 371 3.97 -44.39 -15.26
N SER A 372 4.44 -43.60 -16.22
CA SER A 372 4.96 -44.13 -17.49
C SER A 372 5.56 -43.01 -18.33
N SER A 373 6.79 -43.25 -18.74
CA SER A 373 7.56 -42.51 -19.74
C SER A 373 6.83 -42.41 -21.09
N ALA A 374 6.67 -41.19 -21.61
CA ALA A 374 6.76 -40.90 -23.03
C ALA A 374 7.02 -39.40 -23.24
N SER A 375 8.09 -39.11 -23.96
CA SER A 375 8.39 -37.80 -24.53
C SER A 375 7.34 -37.42 -25.57
N SER A 376 6.59 -36.35 -25.35
CA SER A 376 5.89 -35.63 -26.42
C SER A 376 5.72 -34.16 -26.05
N SER A 377 5.97 -33.32 -27.04
CA SER A 377 5.71 -31.88 -27.09
C SER A 377 4.39 -31.50 -26.43
N SER A 378 4.40 -30.41 -25.66
CA SER A 378 3.26 -29.88 -24.90
C SER A 378 2.07 -29.41 -25.76
N SER A 379 2.17 -29.45 -27.09
CA SER A 379 1.08 -29.11 -28.01
C SER A 379 0.07 -30.25 -28.24
N ASP A 380 0.49 -31.52 -28.16
CA ASP A 380 -0.36 -32.64 -28.59
C ASP A 380 -1.36 -33.09 -27.52
N LEU A 381 -1.13 -32.76 -26.25
CA LEU A 381 -2.03 -33.11 -25.15
C LEU A 381 -3.27 -32.19 -25.04
N CYS A 382 -3.17 -30.98 -25.59
CA CYS A 382 -4.20 -29.95 -25.46
C CYS A 382 -5.46 -30.26 -26.30
N ASP A 383 -5.28 -30.95 -27.43
CA ASP A 383 -6.33 -31.30 -28.40
C ASP A 383 -6.87 -32.74 -28.24
N ASN A 384 -6.30 -33.53 -27.32
CA ASN A 384 -6.77 -34.88 -27.07
C ASN A 384 -8.20 -34.89 -26.53
N GLU A 385 -8.98 -35.88 -26.94
CA GLU A 385 -10.33 -36.08 -26.41
C GLU A 385 -10.31 -36.45 -24.91
N VAL A 386 -11.39 -36.08 -24.21
CA VAL A 386 -11.62 -36.51 -22.84
C VAL A 386 -12.14 -37.95 -22.86
N SER A 387 -11.29 -38.92 -22.53
CA SER A 387 -11.55 -40.35 -22.72
C SER A 387 -12.49 -40.99 -21.69
N TYR A 388 -12.83 -40.29 -20.61
CA TYR A 388 -13.65 -40.82 -19.51
C TYR A 388 -15.16 -40.78 -19.81
N PHE A 389 -15.59 -39.93 -20.74
CA PHE A 389 -17.00 -39.58 -20.91
C PHE A 389 -17.42 -39.62 -22.38
N ASN A 390 -18.72 -39.80 -22.63
CA ASN A 390 -19.25 -39.72 -24.00
C ASN A 390 -19.27 -38.26 -24.50
N PRO A 391 -19.39 -38.01 -25.82
CA PRO A 391 -19.31 -36.65 -26.38
C PRO A 391 -20.34 -35.65 -25.81
N GLU A 392 -21.56 -36.11 -25.49
CA GLU A 392 -22.61 -35.27 -24.90
C GLU A 392 -22.23 -34.81 -23.49
N GLN A 393 -21.68 -35.73 -22.68
CA GLN A 393 -21.16 -35.47 -21.33
C GLN A 393 -19.95 -34.53 -21.35
N VAL A 394 -19.04 -34.73 -22.31
CA VAL A 394 -17.88 -33.84 -22.49
C VAL A 394 -18.34 -32.42 -22.81
N ALA A 395 -19.27 -32.26 -23.75
CA ALA A 395 -19.80 -30.96 -24.15
C ALA A 395 -20.52 -30.26 -22.99
N ALA A 396 -21.46 -30.94 -22.31
CA ALA A 396 -22.22 -30.36 -21.21
C ALA A 396 -21.32 -29.91 -20.05
N THR A 397 -20.35 -30.76 -19.66
CA THR A 397 -19.42 -30.44 -18.58
C THR A 397 -18.51 -29.27 -18.95
N ARG A 398 -17.98 -29.24 -20.19
CA ARG A 398 -17.13 -28.15 -20.68
C ARG A 398 -17.87 -26.81 -20.71
N THR A 399 -19.17 -26.78 -20.99
CA THR A 399 -19.98 -25.56 -20.93
C THR A 399 -20.00 -24.96 -19.54
N VAL A 400 -20.22 -25.78 -18.49
CA VAL A 400 -20.21 -25.30 -17.10
C VAL A 400 -18.82 -24.82 -16.68
N LEU A 401 -17.76 -25.57 -17.03
CA LEU A 401 -16.40 -25.17 -16.72
C LEU A 401 -15.96 -23.90 -17.46
N SER A 402 -16.46 -23.69 -18.68
CA SER A 402 -16.20 -22.45 -19.44
C SER A 402 -16.89 -21.25 -18.79
N ALA A 403 -18.11 -21.42 -18.27
CA ALA A 403 -18.77 -20.36 -17.49
C ALA A 403 -17.96 -19.99 -16.23
N LEU A 404 -17.44 -20.98 -15.50
CA LEU A 404 -16.52 -20.76 -14.37
C LEU A 404 -15.26 -20.02 -14.78
N ARG A 405 -14.61 -20.45 -15.88
CA ARG A 405 -13.44 -19.77 -16.43
C ARG A 405 -13.72 -18.32 -16.79
N ASP A 406 -14.87 -18.06 -17.39
CA ASP A 406 -15.21 -16.73 -17.89
C ASP A 406 -15.59 -15.79 -16.74
N SER A 407 -16.22 -16.33 -15.69
CA SER A 407 -16.52 -15.63 -14.43
C SER A 407 -15.31 -15.34 -13.56
N PHE A 408 -14.32 -16.24 -13.54
CA PHE A 408 -13.11 -16.09 -12.73
C PHE A 408 -11.91 -15.83 -13.63
N HIS A 409 -11.56 -14.56 -13.81
CA HIS A 409 -10.52 -14.14 -14.75
C HIS A 409 -9.17 -14.84 -14.54
N THR A 410 -8.83 -15.20 -13.29
CA THR A 410 -7.65 -15.98 -12.90
C THR A 410 -7.55 -17.33 -13.62
N LEU A 411 -8.69 -17.94 -13.98
CA LEU A 411 -8.73 -19.24 -14.66
C LEU A 411 -8.53 -19.15 -16.17
N ARG A 412 -8.82 -18.02 -16.81
CA ARG A 412 -8.72 -17.85 -18.27
C ARG A 412 -7.35 -18.25 -18.86
N PRO A 413 -6.20 -17.82 -18.30
CA PRO A 413 -4.91 -18.24 -18.82
C PRO A 413 -4.59 -19.71 -18.52
N LEU A 414 -5.22 -20.32 -17.52
CA LEU A 414 -4.95 -21.70 -17.09
C LEU A 414 -5.84 -22.73 -17.81
N TRP A 415 -7.03 -22.32 -18.24
CA TRP A 415 -8.09 -23.19 -18.77
C TRP A 415 -8.31 -22.93 -20.27
N GLN A 416 -7.25 -23.08 -21.06
CA GLN A 416 -7.25 -22.79 -22.50
C GLN A 416 -7.49 -24.04 -23.37
N CYS A 417 -7.07 -25.21 -22.90
CA CYS A 417 -7.09 -26.43 -23.72
C CYS A 417 -8.48 -26.99 -24.01
N TRP A 418 -8.61 -27.76 -25.10
CA TRP A 418 -9.82 -28.53 -25.38
C TRP A 418 -10.03 -29.63 -24.35
N ASN A 419 -8.97 -30.32 -23.98
CA ASN A 419 -9.01 -31.28 -22.89
C ASN A 419 -9.03 -30.53 -21.54
N TYR A 420 -10.18 -30.51 -20.85
CA TYR A 420 -10.28 -29.86 -19.54
C TYR A 420 -9.69 -30.71 -18.40
N CYS A 421 -9.38 -31.99 -18.63
CA CYS A 421 -8.82 -32.86 -17.61
C CYS A 421 -7.35 -32.58 -17.30
N ILE A 422 -6.69 -31.74 -18.11
CA ILE A 422 -5.33 -31.25 -17.87
C ILE A 422 -5.31 -29.83 -17.30
N TRP A 423 -6.47 -29.22 -17.10
CA TRP A 423 -6.56 -27.89 -16.54
C TRP A 423 -6.13 -27.89 -15.07
N ALA A 424 -5.45 -26.82 -14.67
CA ALA A 424 -5.04 -26.64 -13.28
C ALA A 424 -6.27 -26.65 -12.37
N GLY A 425 -6.26 -27.50 -11.34
CA GLY A 425 -7.37 -27.64 -10.38
C GLY A 425 -8.53 -28.52 -10.85
N VAL A 426 -8.44 -29.14 -12.03
CA VAL A 426 -9.44 -30.09 -12.56
C VAL A 426 -8.86 -31.51 -12.54
N ALA A 427 -9.64 -32.47 -12.03
CA ALA A 427 -9.32 -33.89 -12.17
C ALA A 427 -10.52 -34.67 -12.73
N CYS A 428 -10.25 -35.60 -13.63
CA CYS A 428 -11.24 -36.46 -14.27
C CYS A 428 -10.99 -37.93 -13.93
N SER A 429 -12.07 -38.67 -13.68
CA SER A 429 -12.09 -40.13 -13.56
C SER A 429 -13.38 -40.69 -14.16
N ASP A 430 -13.53 -42.02 -14.18
CA ASP A 430 -14.77 -42.68 -14.61
C ASP A 430 -15.98 -42.27 -13.75
N ASP A 431 -15.74 -41.81 -12.52
CA ASP A 431 -16.79 -41.39 -11.58
C ASP A 431 -17.29 -39.96 -11.86
N GLY A 432 -16.46 -39.12 -12.50
CA GLY A 432 -16.80 -37.75 -12.87
C GLY A 432 -15.63 -36.77 -12.79
N VAL A 433 -15.96 -35.49 -12.68
CA VAL A 433 -15.02 -34.36 -12.68
C VAL A 433 -15.03 -33.66 -11.32
N THR A 434 -13.85 -33.45 -10.74
CA THR A 434 -13.67 -32.74 -9.48
C THR A 434 -12.88 -31.45 -9.68
N LEU A 435 -13.32 -30.38 -9.02
CA LEU A 435 -12.62 -29.09 -8.97
C LEU A 435 -12.04 -28.84 -7.58
N SER A 436 -10.75 -28.56 -7.53
CA SER A 436 -10.01 -28.24 -6.30
C SER A 436 -9.37 -26.86 -6.45
N LEU A 437 -10.15 -25.82 -6.14
CA LEU A 437 -9.80 -24.42 -6.33
C LEU A 437 -9.80 -23.63 -5.00
N SER A 438 -9.63 -24.33 -3.88
CA SER A 438 -9.58 -23.69 -2.55
C SER A 438 -8.33 -22.82 -2.39
N ASN A 439 -8.50 -21.56 -1.98
CA ASN A 439 -7.40 -20.61 -1.77
C ASN A 439 -6.62 -20.27 -3.06
N TRP A 440 -7.33 -20.15 -4.19
CA TRP A 440 -6.76 -19.80 -5.50
C TRP A 440 -6.80 -18.30 -5.81
N ASN A 441 -7.27 -17.50 -4.83
CA ASN A 441 -7.54 -16.08 -5.00
C ASN A 441 -8.43 -15.78 -6.21
N LEU A 442 -9.52 -16.54 -6.33
CA LEU A 442 -10.50 -16.34 -7.39
C LEU A 442 -11.31 -15.06 -7.12
N VAL A 443 -11.39 -14.22 -8.15
CA VAL A 443 -12.12 -12.94 -8.13
C VAL A 443 -13.21 -12.98 -9.20
N GLY A 444 -14.44 -12.69 -8.80
CA GLY A 444 -15.58 -12.62 -9.69
C GLY A 444 -16.86 -13.09 -9.03
N THR A 445 -17.90 -13.28 -9.85
CA THR A 445 -19.19 -13.78 -9.38
C THR A 445 -19.36 -15.24 -9.74
N LEU A 446 -19.89 -16.06 -8.82
CA LEU A 446 -20.26 -17.43 -9.14
C LEU A 446 -21.25 -17.43 -10.34
N PRO A 447 -20.93 -18.08 -11.48
CA PRO A 447 -21.78 -18.00 -12.66
C PRO A 447 -23.08 -18.76 -12.47
N LEU A 448 -24.10 -18.35 -13.23
CA LEU A 448 -25.27 -19.20 -13.48
C LEU A 448 -24.86 -20.42 -14.31
N VAL A 449 -25.49 -21.56 -14.07
CA VAL A 449 -25.37 -22.71 -14.98
C VAL A 449 -26.05 -22.32 -16.30
N PRO A 450 -25.36 -22.34 -17.47
CA PRO A 450 -25.95 -21.83 -18.70
C PRO A 450 -27.23 -22.60 -19.07
N ALA A 451 -28.33 -21.89 -19.33
CA ALA A 451 -29.67 -22.46 -19.46
C ALA A 451 -29.83 -23.52 -20.57
N ALA A 452 -28.98 -23.50 -21.59
CA ALA A 452 -28.96 -24.49 -22.67
C ALA A 452 -28.20 -25.79 -22.32
N THR A 453 -27.60 -25.87 -21.12
CA THR A 453 -26.80 -27.02 -20.70
C THR A 453 -27.70 -28.18 -20.27
N PRO A 454 -27.59 -29.38 -20.89
CA PRO A 454 -28.32 -30.55 -20.42
C PRO A 454 -27.72 -31.04 -19.09
N ILE A 455 -28.29 -30.59 -17.96
CA ILE A 455 -27.74 -30.84 -16.62
C ILE A 455 -27.54 -32.33 -16.28
N ARG A 456 -28.28 -33.25 -16.94
CA ARG A 456 -28.12 -34.71 -16.77
C ARG A 456 -26.78 -35.26 -17.24
N ASP A 457 -26.15 -34.56 -18.19
CA ASP A 457 -24.88 -34.96 -18.81
C ASP A 457 -23.68 -34.23 -18.18
N VAL A 458 -23.92 -33.31 -17.23
CA VAL A 458 -22.84 -32.65 -16.49
C VAL A 458 -22.19 -33.63 -15.52
N MET A 459 -20.89 -33.84 -15.68
CA MET A 459 -20.10 -34.83 -14.94
C MET A 459 -19.45 -34.28 -13.67
N LEU A 460 -19.75 -33.04 -13.26
CA LEU A 460 -19.22 -32.46 -12.02
C LEU A 460 -19.72 -33.23 -10.79
N THR A 461 -18.78 -33.71 -9.97
CA THR A 461 -19.05 -34.48 -8.75
C THR A 461 -18.63 -33.76 -7.48
N SER A 462 -17.58 -32.93 -7.57
CA SER A 462 -17.07 -32.16 -6.44
C SER A 462 -16.59 -30.79 -6.92
N VAL A 463 -16.94 -29.73 -6.20
CA VAL A 463 -16.48 -28.37 -6.46
C VAL A 463 -16.06 -27.74 -5.13
N ASP A 464 -14.76 -27.50 -4.98
CA ASP A 464 -14.21 -26.79 -3.83
C ASP A 464 -13.69 -25.41 -4.26
N LEU A 465 -14.41 -24.38 -3.88
CA LEU A 465 -14.10 -22.95 -4.07
C LEU A 465 -13.75 -22.27 -2.74
N SER A 466 -13.55 -23.03 -1.66
CA SER A 466 -13.38 -22.45 -0.34
C SER A 466 -12.17 -21.52 -0.22
N SER A 467 -12.16 -20.67 0.80
CA SER A 467 -11.05 -19.75 1.07
C SER A 467 -10.74 -18.79 -0.09
N ASN A 468 -11.75 -18.42 -0.89
CA ASN A 468 -11.68 -17.38 -1.91
C ASN A 468 -12.66 -16.25 -1.57
N PRO A 469 -12.30 -15.32 -0.65
CA PRO A 469 -13.23 -14.33 -0.12
C PRO A 469 -13.78 -13.34 -1.16
N GLN A 470 -13.11 -13.20 -2.31
CA GLN A 470 -13.52 -12.31 -3.40
C GLN A 470 -14.48 -12.96 -4.41
N ILE A 471 -14.87 -14.23 -4.19
CA ILE A 471 -16.01 -14.81 -4.91
C ILE A 471 -17.29 -14.24 -4.30
N THR A 472 -18.05 -13.49 -5.10
CA THR A 472 -19.28 -12.83 -4.69
C THR A 472 -20.49 -13.33 -5.51
N GLY A 473 -21.69 -12.83 -5.22
CA GLY A 473 -22.93 -13.26 -5.87
C GLY A 473 -23.73 -14.26 -5.03
N GLU A 474 -24.74 -14.86 -5.65
CA GLU A 474 -25.65 -15.79 -4.97
C GLU A 474 -25.45 -17.23 -5.46
N LEU A 475 -25.56 -18.20 -4.53
CA LEU A 475 -25.59 -19.61 -4.88
C LEU A 475 -26.97 -19.96 -5.46
N THR A 476 -27.06 -20.10 -6.79
CA THR A 476 -28.34 -20.39 -7.45
C THR A 476 -28.74 -21.85 -7.33
N ILE A 477 -30.05 -22.11 -7.44
CA ILE A 477 -30.61 -23.47 -7.34
C ILE A 477 -30.09 -24.40 -8.45
N GLU A 478 -29.64 -23.86 -9.59
CA GLU A 478 -29.14 -24.68 -10.70
C GLU A 478 -27.88 -25.46 -10.33
N TRP A 479 -27.03 -24.92 -9.46
CA TRP A 479 -25.85 -25.63 -8.94
C TRP A 479 -26.25 -26.86 -8.11
N ILE A 480 -27.34 -26.74 -7.34
CA ILE A 480 -27.85 -27.81 -6.48
C ILE A 480 -28.58 -28.88 -7.30
N LEU A 481 -29.16 -28.49 -8.43
CA LEU A 481 -29.85 -29.40 -9.35
C LEU A 481 -28.91 -30.21 -10.25
N LEU A 482 -27.59 -29.97 -10.20
CA LEU A 482 -26.62 -30.81 -10.91
C LEU A 482 -26.64 -32.23 -10.32
N PRO A 483 -27.13 -33.24 -11.08
CA PRO A 483 -27.53 -34.52 -10.53
C PRO A 483 -26.37 -35.38 -10.04
N ARG A 484 -25.14 -35.05 -10.42
CA ARG A 484 -23.92 -35.75 -10.01
C ARG A 484 -23.11 -35.01 -8.95
N LEU A 485 -23.43 -33.74 -8.66
CA LEU A 485 -22.68 -32.93 -7.71
C LEU A 485 -22.98 -33.41 -6.29
N ARG A 486 -21.97 -33.98 -5.62
CA ARG A 486 -22.08 -34.52 -4.26
C ARG A 486 -21.47 -33.60 -3.22
N PHE A 487 -20.53 -32.77 -3.63
CA PHE A 487 -19.80 -31.87 -2.74
C PHE A 487 -19.66 -30.50 -3.39
N LEU A 488 -20.12 -29.46 -2.69
CA LEU A 488 -19.94 -28.07 -3.05
C LEU A 488 -19.47 -27.31 -1.82
N ASN A 489 -18.20 -26.90 -1.82
CA ASN A 489 -17.61 -26.15 -0.72
C ASN A 489 -17.33 -24.73 -1.17
N VAL A 490 -18.05 -23.79 -0.55
CA VAL A 490 -17.91 -22.34 -0.78
C VAL A 490 -17.59 -21.61 0.52
N SER A 491 -17.08 -22.33 1.54
CA SER A 491 -16.77 -21.74 2.84
C SER A 491 -15.69 -20.66 2.71
N GLY A 492 -15.88 -19.50 3.34
CA GLY A 492 -14.93 -18.40 3.23
C GLY A 492 -14.96 -17.65 1.89
N CYS A 493 -16.01 -17.84 1.07
CA CYS A 493 -16.35 -16.96 -0.05
C CYS A 493 -17.26 -15.81 0.42
N GLY A 494 -17.23 -14.68 -0.29
CA GLY A 494 -18.10 -13.52 -0.07
C GLY A 494 -19.50 -13.66 -0.70
N LEU A 495 -20.08 -14.87 -0.68
CA LEU A 495 -21.42 -15.12 -1.22
C LEU A 495 -22.49 -14.50 -0.33
N SER A 496 -23.57 -14.02 -0.95
CA SER A 496 -24.74 -13.46 -0.28
C SER A 496 -26.01 -14.24 -0.65
N GLY A 497 -27.14 -13.90 -0.02
CA GLY A 497 -28.43 -14.56 -0.25
C GLY A 497 -28.70 -15.75 0.68
N ASN A 498 -29.82 -16.42 0.44
CA ASN A 498 -30.21 -17.62 1.18
C ASN A 498 -29.81 -18.87 0.39
N LEU A 499 -29.46 -19.94 1.11
CA LEU A 499 -29.35 -21.25 0.48
C LEU A 499 -30.69 -21.62 -0.15
N PRO A 500 -30.74 -21.99 -1.45
CA PRO A 500 -31.96 -22.48 -2.07
C PRO A 500 -32.49 -23.70 -1.29
N ALA A 501 -33.78 -23.69 -1.00
CA ALA A 501 -34.46 -24.71 -0.19
C ALA A 501 -34.54 -26.07 -0.87
#